data_AF-A0A6B2P195-F1
#
_entry.id   AF-A0A6B2P195-F1
#
_cell.length_a   1.000
_cell.length_b   1.000
_cell.length_c   1.000
_cell.angle_alpha   90.00
_cell.angle_beta   90.00
_cell.angle_gamma   90.00
#
_symmetry.space_group_name_H-M   'P 1'
#
loop_
_entity.id
_entity.type
_entity.pdbx_description
1 polymer ?
#
loop_
_entity_poly.entity_id
_entity_poly.type
_entity_poly.pdbx_seq_one_letter_code
_entity_poly.pdbx_strand_id
1 'polypeptide(L)'
;MTEELGRLAFDYRNMPAQRAAKLDRAYQGESWEGAGAGGPGPIHPPGDELVLDAGTEQAGGPEAGAEPPLSARLKGRVAVGLVIVEGPQQHLKFSAQDQTLVVSEVQNGLSYLASEAPNRDVTFVHEISVLSVNAAEVVNGTTYEQFEAPWRDAALKQLGMPKGLAGAERYARSLRQKLATDWAYVAFFTKYRLKHFAYANLRGPRLVMHFDNDGWGSNQIDRVFAHETGHIFQAPDEYAGANCNCGGSWGIFGAPNSNCALCAPNGGVKCIMKSNDWQMCDATRKHLGYSEAPGGAQSVLS
;
A
#
# COMPACT_ATOMS: atom_id res chain seq x y z
N MET A 1 -14.24 16.86 -8.07
CA MET A 1 -12.85 16.34 -8.13
C MET A 1 -12.83 14.83 -8.07
N THR A 2 -13.18 14.18 -6.94
CA THR A 2 -13.16 12.71 -6.79
C THR A 2 -13.82 11.97 -7.96
N GLU A 3 -15.08 12.30 -8.28
CA GLU A 3 -15.83 11.61 -9.35
C GLU A 3 -15.21 11.83 -10.75
N GLU A 4 -14.80 13.06 -11.04
CA GLU A 4 -14.24 13.44 -12.34
C GLU A 4 -12.89 12.74 -12.58
N LEU A 5 -11.95 12.88 -11.65
CA LEU A 5 -10.63 12.27 -11.79
C LEU A 5 -10.71 10.74 -11.69
N GLY A 6 -11.61 10.22 -10.86
CA GLY A 6 -11.91 8.79 -10.78
C GLY A 6 -12.43 8.22 -12.10
N ARG A 7 -13.32 8.95 -12.80
CA ARG A 7 -13.81 8.59 -14.14
C ARG A 7 -12.71 8.67 -15.19
N LEU A 8 -11.95 9.77 -15.23
CA LEU A 8 -10.84 9.92 -16.18
C LEU A 8 -9.81 8.80 -16.04
N ALA A 9 -9.47 8.44 -14.81
CA ALA A 9 -8.59 7.32 -14.50
C ALA A 9 -9.16 5.96 -14.96
N PHE A 10 -10.46 5.75 -14.74
CA PHE A 10 -11.15 4.56 -15.23
C PHE A 10 -11.14 4.49 -16.76
N ASP A 11 -11.41 5.59 -17.45
CA ASP A 11 -11.37 5.63 -18.91
C ASP A 11 -9.94 5.37 -19.41
N TYR A 12 -8.94 5.99 -18.78
CA TYR A 12 -7.52 5.83 -19.12
C TYR A 12 -7.05 4.38 -19.01
N ARG A 13 -7.28 3.69 -17.89
CA ARG A 13 -6.87 2.28 -17.70
C ARG A 13 -7.59 1.30 -18.66
N ASN A 14 -8.71 1.72 -19.24
CA ASN A 14 -9.46 0.93 -20.22
C ASN A 14 -9.06 1.20 -21.68
N MET A 15 -8.21 2.20 -21.94
CA MET A 15 -7.71 2.47 -23.29
C MET A 15 -6.90 1.28 -23.81
N PRO A 16 -7.08 0.85 -25.08
CA PRO A 16 -6.34 -0.26 -25.66
C PRO A 16 -4.82 -0.12 -25.55
N ALA A 17 -4.30 1.09 -25.78
CA ALA A 17 -2.87 1.38 -25.67
C ALA A 17 -2.34 1.15 -24.24
N GLN A 18 -3.12 1.55 -23.22
CA GLN A 18 -2.71 1.36 -21.82
C GLN A 18 -2.75 -0.11 -21.42
N ARG A 19 -3.79 -0.84 -21.85
CA ARG A 19 -3.86 -2.29 -21.64
C ARG A 19 -2.72 -3.03 -22.32
N ALA A 20 -2.35 -2.64 -23.55
CA ALA A 20 -1.22 -3.22 -24.26
C ALA A 20 0.11 -2.93 -23.53
N ALA A 21 0.33 -1.69 -23.09
CA ALA A 21 1.52 -1.32 -22.32
C ALA A 21 1.65 -2.12 -21.01
N LYS A 22 0.52 -2.48 -20.38
CA LYS A 22 0.50 -3.33 -19.17
C LYS A 22 0.89 -4.78 -19.42
N LEU A 23 0.66 -5.30 -20.63
CA LEU A 23 1.06 -6.66 -21.00
C LEU A 23 2.56 -6.76 -21.30
N ASP A 24 3.16 -5.67 -21.78
CA ASP A 24 4.58 -5.60 -22.20
C ASP A 24 5.47 -4.84 -21.19
N ARG A 25 5.02 -4.72 -19.94
CA ARG A 25 5.75 -3.94 -18.94
C ARG A 25 7.02 -4.64 -18.47
N ALA A 26 8.07 -3.83 -18.29
CA ALA A 26 9.37 -4.28 -17.81
C ALA A 26 9.27 -4.91 -16.41
N TYR A 27 10.23 -5.79 -16.11
CA TYR A 27 10.41 -6.41 -14.79
C TYR A 27 9.25 -7.28 -14.30
N GLN A 28 8.43 -7.78 -15.24
CA GLN A 28 7.34 -8.73 -14.95
C GLN A 28 7.87 -9.99 -14.25
N GLY A 29 7.38 -10.25 -13.04
CA GLY A 29 7.72 -11.43 -12.27
C GLY A 29 9.10 -11.40 -11.62
N GLU A 30 9.82 -10.27 -11.69
CA GLU A 30 11.07 -10.04 -10.96
C GLU A 30 10.81 -9.98 -9.45
N SER A 31 11.81 -10.36 -8.65
CA SER A 31 11.73 -10.26 -7.19
C SER A 31 11.65 -8.81 -6.72
N TRP A 32 11.02 -8.57 -5.56
CA TRP A 32 11.10 -7.28 -4.89
C TRP A 32 12.46 -6.98 -4.25
N GLU A 33 13.42 -7.90 -4.37
CA GLU A 33 14.85 -7.67 -4.15
C GLU A 33 15.48 -6.75 -5.22
N GLY A 34 14.75 -6.43 -6.29
CA GLY A 34 15.24 -5.65 -7.42
C GLY A 34 15.66 -6.53 -8.59
N ALA A 35 15.95 -5.90 -9.73
CA ALA A 35 16.26 -6.59 -10.99
C ALA A 35 17.77 -6.58 -11.34
N GLY A 36 18.63 -6.45 -10.34
CA GLY A 36 20.09 -6.50 -10.51
C GLY A 36 20.68 -5.25 -11.19
N ALA A 37 21.90 -5.40 -11.73
CA ALA A 37 22.66 -4.28 -12.29
C ALA A 37 21.94 -3.65 -13.50
N GLY A 38 21.48 -2.41 -13.34
CA GLY A 38 20.76 -1.65 -14.37
C GLY A 38 19.24 -1.78 -14.30
N GLY A 39 18.69 -2.52 -13.33
CA GLY A 39 17.27 -2.55 -13.01
C GLY A 39 16.94 -1.75 -11.74
N PRO A 40 15.65 -1.68 -11.35
CA PRO A 40 15.25 -1.08 -10.09
C PRO A 40 15.87 -1.79 -8.89
N GLY A 41 16.08 -1.03 -7.82
CA GLY A 41 16.51 -1.56 -6.52
C GLY A 41 15.39 -2.27 -5.76
N PRO A 42 15.69 -2.79 -4.56
CA PRO A 42 14.71 -3.41 -3.69
C PRO A 42 13.55 -2.47 -3.31
N ILE A 43 12.34 -3.02 -3.15
CA ILE A 43 11.16 -2.27 -2.70
C ILE A 43 11.19 -1.93 -1.22
N HIS A 44 12.02 -2.58 -0.41
CA HIS A 44 12.36 -2.12 0.94
C HIS A 44 13.87 -2.25 1.13
N PRO A 45 14.57 -1.21 1.61
CA PRO A 45 15.99 -1.31 1.93
C PRO A 45 16.21 -2.35 3.06
N PRO A 46 17.31 -3.12 3.03
CA PRO A 46 17.66 -4.00 4.14
C PRO A 46 17.72 -3.22 5.46
N GLY A 47 16.96 -3.67 6.48
CA GLY A 47 16.86 -3.02 7.78
C GLY A 47 15.76 -1.96 7.97
N ASP A 48 15.03 -1.58 6.92
CA ASP A 48 13.86 -0.66 6.98
C ASP A 48 12.52 -1.43 6.79
N GLU A 49 12.56 -2.73 7.07
CA GLU A 49 11.69 -3.78 6.51
C GLU A 49 10.20 -3.68 6.90
N LEU A 50 9.88 -2.93 7.95
CA LEU A 50 8.52 -2.57 8.33
C LEU A 50 8.60 -1.27 9.13
N VAL A 51 7.87 -0.22 8.75
CA VAL A 51 7.75 0.98 9.60
C VAL A 51 6.84 0.63 10.78
N LEU A 52 7.42 -0.04 11.76
CA LEU A 52 6.89 -0.17 13.12
C LEU A 52 7.22 1.15 13.82
N ASP A 53 6.33 2.12 13.75
CA ASP A 53 6.52 3.33 14.56
C ASP A 53 6.61 2.92 16.03
N ALA A 54 7.66 3.41 16.70
CA ALA A 54 7.89 3.22 18.13
C ALA A 54 6.68 3.79 18.89
N GLY A 55 5.70 2.93 19.17
CA GLY A 55 4.39 3.33 19.70
C GLY A 55 3.31 2.26 19.52
N THR A 56 3.45 1.33 18.58
CA THR A 56 2.62 0.11 18.57
C THR A 56 3.33 -0.99 19.33
N GLU A 57 3.27 -0.94 20.66
CA GLU A 57 3.50 -2.14 21.47
C GLU A 57 2.62 -3.28 20.91
N GLN A 58 3.18 -4.50 20.90
CA GLN A 58 2.40 -5.71 20.69
C GLN A 58 1.11 -5.58 21.47
N ALA A 59 -0.03 -5.73 20.79
CA ALA A 59 -1.34 -5.63 21.41
C ALA A 59 -1.40 -6.55 22.64
N GLY A 60 -1.19 -5.96 23.82
CA GLY A 60 -1.86 -6.40 25.03
C GLY A 60 -3.35 -6.44 24.73
N GLY A 61 -4.05 -7.38 25.37
CA GLY A 61 -5.46 -7.64 25.12
C GLY A 61 -6.33 -6.38 25.10
N PRO A 62 -7.53 -6.44 24.51
CA PRO A 62 -8.35 -5.26 24.25
C PRO A 62 -8.57 -4.45 25.53
N GLU A 63 -7.89 -3.29 25.62
CA GLU A 63 -8.22 -2.31 26.64
C GLU A 63 -9.63 -1.80 26.36
N ALA A 64 -10.49 -1.88 27.36
CA ALA A 64 -11.85 -1.38 27.28
C ALA A 64 -11.81 0.13 26.98
N GLY A 65 -12.24 0.52 25.78
CA GLY A 65 -12.28 1.92 25.32
C GLY A 65 -11.33 2.25 24.16
N ALA A 66 -10.48 1.33 23.70
CA ALA A 66 -9.67 1.54 22.50
C ALA A 66 -10.56 1.66 21.24
N GLU A 67 -10.34 2.69 20.42
CA GLU A 67 -11.11 2.86 19.19
C GLU A 67 -10.89 1.67 18.23
N PRO A 68 -11.92 1.23 17.49
CA PRO A 68 -11.79 0.12 16.55
C PRO A 68 -10.67 0.34 15.52
N PRO A 69 -9.90 -0.71 15.17
CA PRO A 69 -8.79 -0.62 14.23
C PRO A 69 -9.28 -0.14 12.85
N LEU A 70 -8.39 0.51 12.11
CA LEU A 70 -8.67 1.08 10.80
C LEU A 70 -8.54 0.06 9.65
N SER A 71 -7.75 -1.00 9.82
CA SER A 71 -7.45 -1.98 8.78
C SER A 71 -7.12 -3.36 9.34
N ALA A 72 -8.04 -3.97 10.09
CA ALA A 72 -7.79 -5.29 10.69
C ALA A 72 -7.87 -6.44 9.66
N ARG A 73 -8.67 -6.28 8.61
CA ARG A 73 -8.93 -7.34 7.62
C ARG A 73 -9.36 -6.71 6.30
N LEU A 74 -8.85 -7.22 5.17
CA LEU A 74 -9.29 -6.75 3.87
C LEU A 74 -10.60 -7.44 3.47
N LYS A 75 -11.71 -6.88 3.93
CA LYS A 75 -13.09 -7.38 3.70
C LYS A 75 -14.09 -6.23 3.75
N GLY A 76 -15.19 -6.32 3.02
CA GLY A 76 -16.25 -5.32 3.04
C GLY A 76 -15.84 -4.05 2.31
N ARG A 77 -16.31 -2.91 2.78
CA ARG A 77 -16.03 -1.60 2.20
C ARG A 77 -14.78 -1.01 2.83
N VAL A 78 -13.83 -0.58 1.99
CA VAL A 78 -12.59 0.07 2.42
C VAL A 78 -12.52 1.47 1.84
N ALA A 79 -12.44 2.48 2.70
CA ALA A 79 -12.20 3.85 2.26
C ALA A 79 -10.70 4.09 2.02
N VAL A 80 -10.35 4.67 0.88
CA VAL A 80 -8.99 5.08 0.54
C VAL A 80 -8.97 6.57 0.30
N GLY A 81 -8.37 7.31 1.23
CA GLY A 81 -8.09 8.73 1.03
C GLY A 81 -6.84 8.90 0.18
N LEU A 82 -7.01 9.10 -1.13
CA LEU A 82 -5.89 9.30 -2.05
C LEU A 82 -5.56 10.79 -2.14
N VAL A 83 -4.43 11.18 -1.57
CA VAL A 83 -3.97 12.57 -1.48
C VAL A 83 -2.72 12.74 -2.35
N ILE A 84 -2.86 13.39 -3.49
CA ILE A 84 -1.73 13.77 -4.36
C ILE A 84 -1.22 15.14 -3.87
N VAL A 85 0.03 15.19 -3.43
CA VAL A 85 0.64 16.40 -2.85
C VAL A 85 1.66 16.98 -3.81
N GLU A 86 1.45 18.23 -4.21
CA GLU A 86 2.31 18.96 -5.14
C GLU A 86 3.08 20.06 -4.39
N GLY A 87 4.33 20.28 -4.79
CA GLY A 87 5.16 21.35 -4.24
C GLY A 87 5.17 22.64 -5.07
N PRO A 88 5.89 23.68 -4.62
CA PRO A 88 6.00 24.94 -5.35
C PRO A 88 6.97 24.87 -6.54
N GLN A 89 7.95 23.96 -6.52
CA GLN A 89 8.96 23.80 -7.56
C GLN A 89 8.45 22.94 -8.72
N GLN A 90 8.92 23.20 -9.94
CA GLN A 90 8.39 22.57 -11.15
C GLN A 90 8.52 21.04 -11.16
N HIS A 91 9.62 20.49 -10.63
CA HIS A 91 9.80 19.03 -10.53
C HIS A 91 8.88 18.38 -9.49
N LEU A 92 8.29 19.16 -8.58
CA LEU A 92 7.36 18.71 -7.56
C LEU A 92 5.88 18.84 -8.00
N LYS A 93 5.63 19.30 -9.22
CA LYS A 93 4.28 19.44 -9.79
C LYS A 93 3.82 18.16 -10.46
N PHE A 94 2.54 17.85 -10.31
CA PHE A 94 1.89 16.80 -11.10
C PHE A 94 1.18 17.45 -12.28
N SER A 95 1.39 16.92 -13.47
CA SER A 95 0.53 17.24 -14.61
C SER A 95 -0.85 16.59 -14.44
N ALA A 96 -1.85 17.04 -15.20
CA ALA A 96 -3.15 16.35 -15.23
C ALA A 96 -3.04 14.88 -15.69
N GLN A 97 -2.05 14.58 -16.54
CA GLN A 97 -1.76 13.22 -16.98
C GLN A 97 -1.16 12.40 -15.84
N ASP A 98 -0.24 12.98 -15.05
CA ASP A 98 0.35 12.32 -13.88
C ASP A 98 -0.73 12.00 -12.85
N GLN A 99 -1.62 12.96 -12.57
CA GLN A 99 -2.74 12.77 -11.64
C GLN A 99 -3.68 11.65 -12.11
N THR A 100 -4.01 11.63 -13.40
CA THR A 100 -4.85 10.58 -14.00
C THR A 100 -4.16 9.22 -13.91
N LEU A 101 -2.85 9.16 -14.21
CA LEU A 101 -2.06 7.95 -14.15
C LEU A 101 -2.05 7.40 -12.71
N VAL A 102 -1.70 8.20 -11.70
CA VAL A 102 -1.70 7.78 -10.29
C VAL A 102 -3.04 7.16 -9.89
N VAL A 103 -4.15 7.86 -10.16
CA VAL A 103 -5.47 7.35 -9.79
C VAL A 103 -5.81 6.06 -10.55
N SER A 104 -5.42 5.95 -11.82
CA SER A 104 -5.67 4.76 -12.64
C SER A 104 -4.90 3.54 -12.15
N GLU A 105 -3.65 3.75 -11.71
CA GLU A 105 -2.76 2.73 -11.17
C GLU A 105 -3.24 2.24 -9.80
N VAL A 106 -3.61 3.17 -8.91
CA VAL A 106 -4.24 2.85 -7.62
C VAL A 106 -5.52 2.03 -7.84
N GLN A 107 -6.40 2.46 -8.73
CA GLN A 107 -7.61 1.71 -9.06
C GLN A 107 -7.30 0.30 -9.57
N ASN A 108 -6.28 0.13 -10.42
CA ASN A 108 -5.87 -1.19 -10.92
C ASN A 108 -5.35 -2.10 -9.80
N GLY A 109 -4.43 -1.62 -8.97
CA GLY A 109 -3.87 -2.40 -7.85
C GLY A 109 -4.95 -2.83 -6.86
N LEU A 110 -5.86 -1.92 -6.51
CA LEU A 110 -6.98 -2.22 -5.62
C LEU A 110 -8.03 -3.13 -6.28
N SER A 111 -8.25 -3.01 -7.59
CA SER A 111 -9.12 -3.94 -8.33
C SER A 111 -8.57 -5.36 -8.29
N TYR A 112 -7.25 -5.53 -8.43
CA TYR A 112 -6.59 -6.83 -8.28
C TYR A 112 -6.84 -7.41 -6.88
N LEU A 113 -6.55 -6.65 -5.82
CA LEU A 113 -6.77 -7.14 -4.45
C LEU A 113 -8.23 -7.55 -4.21
N ALA A 114 -9.19 -6.72 -4.63
CA ALA A 114 -10.61 -7.06 -4.53
C ALA A 114 -10.97 -8.32 -5.33
N SER A 115 -10.35 -8.52 -6.49
CA SER A 115 -10.55 -9.71 -7.33
C SER A 115 -9.84 -10.97 -6.79
N GLU A 116 -8.96 -10.85 -5.80
CA GLU A 116 -8.36 -12.00 -5.12
C GLU A 116 -9.17 -12.45 -3.91
N ALA A 117 -10.07 -11.61 -3.40
CA ALA A 117 -10.99 -11.97 -2.32
C ALA A 117 -11.90 -13.13 -2.77
N PRO A 118 -11.85 -14.31 -2.13
CA PRO A 118 -12.59 -15.50 -2.54
C PRO A 118 -14.09 -15.27 -2.64
N ASN A 119 -14.63 -14.52 -1.67
CA ASN A 119 -16.07 -14.23 -1.58
C ASN A 119 -16.49 -13.02 -2.42
N ARG A 120 -15.56 -12.38 -3.15
CA ARG A 120 -15.81 -11.14 -3.91
C ARG A 120 -16.49 -10.05 -3.07
N ASP A 121 -16.15 -10.02 -1.77
CA ASP A 121 -16.78 -9.20 -0.75
C ASP A 121 -15.95 -7.97 -0.37
N VAL A 122 -14.99 -7.58 -1.21
CA VAL A 122 -14.15 -6.38 -1.04
C VAL A 122 -14.57 -5.31 -2.04
N THR A 123 -14.81 -4.10 -1.56
CA THR A 123 -15.05 -2.93 -2.40
C THR A 123 -14.27 -1.73 -1.88
N PHE A 124 -13.53 -1.08 -2.77
CA PHE A 124 -12.82 0.15 -2.43
C PHE A 124 -13.63 1.39 -2.79
N VAL A 125 -13.67 2.35 -1.88
CA VAL A 125 -14.32 3.65 -2.06
C VAL A 125 -13.22 4.71 -1.92
N HIS A 126 -13.09 5.56 -2.93
CA HIS A 126 -11.99 6.54 -2.99
C HIS A 126 -12.50 7.92 -2.61
N GLU A 127 -11.71 8.66 -1.83
CA GLU A 127 -11.81 10.11 -1.74
C GLU A 127 -10.50 10.69 -2.26
N ILE A 128 -10.56 11.43 -3.37
CA ILE A 128 -9.36 11.89 -4.09
C ILE A 128 -9.18 13.38 -3.90
N SER A 129 -8.01 13.78 -3.41
CA SER A 129 -7.60 15.17 -3.23
C SER A 129 -6.29 15.43 -3.94
N VAL A 130 -6.22 16.54 -4.68
CA VAL A 130 -4.97 17.08 -5.22
C VAL A 130 -4.68 18.38 -4.49
N LEU A 131 -3.60 18.43 -3.73
CA LEU A 131 -3.26 19.53 -2.84
C LEU A 131 -1.91 20.12 -3.23
N SER A 132 -1.92 21.40 -3.59
CA SER A 132 -0.69 22.17 -3.75
C SER A 132 -0.30 22.78 -2.39
N VAL A 133 0.88 22.41 -1.90
CA VAL A 133 1.43 22.91 -0.62
C VAL A 133 2.65 23.80 -0.85
N ASN A 134 2.86 24.76 0.04
CA ASN A 134 4.08 25.57 0.05
C ASN A 134 5.06 25.01 1.10
N ALA A 135 5.62 23.83 0.82
CA ALA A 135 6.66 23.19 1.64
C ALA A 135 7.95 23.09 0.83
N ALA A 136 9.08 23.41 1.45
CA ALA A 136 10.39 23.20 0.84
C ALA A 136 10.72 21.70 0.77
N GLU A 137 11.37 21.28 -0.31
CA GLU A 137 11.89 19.91 -0.41
C GLU A 137 13.08 19.71 0.53
N VAL A 138 13.04 18.60 1.28
CA VAL A 138 14.14 18.20 2.16
C VAL A 138 15.15 17.40 1.35
N VAL A 139 16.38 17.90 1.26
CA VAL A 139 17.44 17.26 0.46
C VAL A 139 18.43 16.43 1.28
N ASN A 140 18.55 16.70 2.59
CA ASN A 140 19.55 16.11 3.50
C ASN A 140 18.90 15.45 4.73
N GLY A 141 17.71 14.87 4.59
CA GLY A 141 17.07 14.10 5.67
C GLY A 141 17.75 12.73 5.86
N THR A 142 17.56 12.14 7.04
CA THR A 142 18.03 10.79 7.37
C THR A 142 16.89 9.87 7.80
N THR A 143 15.74 10.41 8.20
CA THR A 143 14.57 9.62 8.65
C THR A 143 13.35 9.84 7.74
N TYR A 144 12.43 8.87 7.72
CA TYR A 144 11.14 8.98 7.03
C TYR A 144 10.40 10.27 7.41
N GLU A 145 10.30 10.54 8.71
CA GLU A 145 9.59 11.72 9.23
C GLU A 145 10.24 13.03 8.78
N GLN A 146 11.57 13.12 8.69
CA GLN A 146 12.23 14.35 8.22
C GLN A 146 11.89 14.68 6.76
N PHE A 147 11.83 13.67 5.89
CA PHE A 147 11.48 13.87 4.48
C PHE A 147 9.98 14.15 4.30
N GLU A 148 9.15 13.56 5.13
CA GLU A 148 7.70 13.59 4.96
C GLU A 148 7.00 14.76 5.65
N ALA A 149 7.39 15.07 6.89
CA ALA A 149 6.65 15.98 7.76
C ALA A 149 6.36 17.35 7.09
N PRO A 150 7.32 18.01 6.41
CA PRO A 150 7.06 19.35 5.86
C PRO A 150 5.89 19.40 4.87
N TRP A 151 5.81 18.45 3.92
CA TRP A 151 4.75 18.45 2.90
C TRP A 151 3.50 17.71 3.38
N ARG A 152 3.64 16.61 4.15
CA ARG A 152 2.49 15.87 4.70
C ARG A 152 1.72 16.75 5.67
N ASP A 153 2.39 17.42 6.59
CA ASP A 153 1.72 18.23 7.60
C ASP A 153 1.04 19.47 6.97
N ALA A 154 1.64 20.03 5.91
CA ALA A 154 1.01 21.09 5.14
C ALA A 154 -0.25 20.61 4.40
N ALA A 155 -0.24 19.38 3.85
CA ALA A 155 -1.40 18.76 3.22
C ALA A 155 -2.50 18.44 4.25
N LEU A 156 -2.15 17.82 5.37
CA LEU A 156 -3.07 17.53 6.48
C LEU A 156 -3.73 18.79 7.03
N LYS A 157 -2.99 19.89 7.13
CA LYS A 157 -3.55 21.19 7.53
C LYS A 157 -4.64 21.66 6.56
N GLN A 158 -4.46 21.52 5.25
CA GLN A 158 -5.49 21.87 4.26
C GLN A 158 -6.72 20.96 4.36
N LEU A 159 -6.53 19.71 4.78
CA LEU A 159 -7.61 18.76 5.09
C LEU A 159 -8.28 19.00 6.47
N GLY A 160 -7.86 20.02 7.21
CA GLY A 160 -8.39 20.33 8.55
C GLY A 160 -7.92 19.38 9.64
N MET A 161 -6.81 18.67 9.41
CA MET A 161 -6.27 17.66 10.31
C MET A 161 -5.04 18.18 11.07
N PRO A 162 -4.75 17.65 12.27
CA PRO A 162 -3.49 17.85 12.95
C PRO A 162 -2.29 17.41 12.10
N LYS A 163 -1.09 17.82 12.50
CA LYS A 163 0.15 17.33 11.91
C LYS A 163 0.47 15.88 12.32
N GLY A 164 1.40 15.25 11.62
CA GLY A 164 1.92 13.93 12.00
C GLY A 164 1.00 12.77 11.68
N LEU A 165 1.41 11.59 12.12
CA LEU A 165 0.65 10.33 11.96
C LEU A 165 -0.74 10.40 12.58
N ALA A 166 -0.88 11.07 13.74
CA ALA A 166 -2.17 11.29 14.37
C ALA A 166 -3.15 12.06 13.46
N GLY A 167 -2.64 12.97 12.62
CA GLY A 167 -3.42 13.65 11.60
C GLY A 167 -3.90 12.74 10.48
N ALA A 168 -3.02 11.87 9.98
CA ALA A 168 -3.37 10.86 8.97
C ALA A 168 -4.38 9.85 9.52
N GLU A 169 -4.22 9.41 10.77
CA GLU A 169 -5.16 8.53 11.46
C GLU A 169 -6.54 9.20 11.60
N ARG A 170 -6.58 10.45 12.07
CA ARG A 170 -7.83 11.20 12.20
C ARG A 170 -8.52 11.39 10.86
N TYR A 171 -7.76 11.57 9.79
CA TYR A 171 -8.30 11.65 8.44
C TYR A 171 -8.89 10.31 7.98
N ALA A 172 -8.18 9.19 8.16
CA ALA A 172 -8.70 7.87 7.85
C ALA A 172 -10.01 7.58 8.62
N ARG A 173 -10.06 7.92 9.91
CA ARG A 173 -11.26 7.77 10.75
C ARG A 173 -12.42 8.61 10.24
N SER A 174 -12.17 9.86 9.84
CA SER A 174 -13.22 10.72 9.29
C SER A 174 -13.74 10.20 7.95
N LEU A 175 -12.88 9.66 7.09
CA LEU A 175 -13.26 9.01 5.85
C LEU A 175 -14.14 7.78 6.11
N ARG A 176 -13.76 6.93 7.07
CA ARG A 176 -14.55 5.74 7.45
C ARG A 176 -15.98 6.12 7.84
N GLN A 177 -16.13 7.15 8.67
CA GLN A 177 -17.43 7.66 9.09
C GLN A 177 -18.20 8.30 7.93
N LYS A 178 -17.56 9.20 7.17
CA LYS A 178 -18.16 9.93 6.05
C LYS A 178 -18.69 9.00 4.95
N LEU A 179 -17.95 7.92 4.66
CA LEU A 179 -18.21 7.03 3.53
C LEU A 179 -18.92 5.72 3.94
N ALA A 180 -19.22 5.56 5.23
CA ALA A 180 -19.82 4.37 5.83
C ALA A 180 -19.10 3.09 5.36
N THR A 181 -17.82 2.99 5.70
CA THR A 181 -16.96 1.84 5.37
C THR A 181 -16.54 1.08 6.62
N ASP A 182 -16.13 -0.18 6.45
CA ASP A 182 -15.64 -1.03 7.53
C ASP A 182 -14.21 -0.62 7.94
N TRP A 183 -13.40 -0.30 6.93
CA TRP A 183 -11.98 0.02 7.05
C TRP A 183 -11.66 1.34 6.36
N ALA A 184 -10.53 1.95 6.72
CA ALA A 184 -10.04 3.14 6.04
C ALA A 184 -8.53 3.33 6.21
N TYR A 185 -7.89 3.89 5.20
CA TYR A 185 -6.50 4.37 5.29
C TYR A 185 -6.28 5.54 4.33
N VAL A 186 -5.14 6.21 4.46
CA VAL A 186 -4.73 7.34 3.62
C VAL A 186 -3.52 6.92 2.78
N ALA A 187 -3.56 7.23 1.50
CA ALA A 187 -2.44 7.09 0.59
C ALA A 187 -1.97 8.48 0.16
N PHE A 188 -0.70 8.82 0.40
CA PHE A 188 -0.10 10.03 -0.13
C PHE A 188 0.76 9.72 -1.35
N PHE A 189 0.53 10.44 -2.44
CA PHE A 189 1.40 10.44 -3.61
C PHE A 189 2.12 11.76 -3.73
N THR A 190 3.40 11.72 -4.06
CA THR A 190 4.23 12.92 -4.09
C THR A 190 5.40 12.81 -5.09
N LYS A 191 5.97 13.96 -5.46
CA LYS A 191 7.25 14.08 -6.17
C LYS A 191 8.35 14.69 -5.30
N TYR A 192 8.04 14.95 -4.03
CA TYR A 192 9.05 15.32 -3.04
C TYR A 192 9.99 14.15 -2.78
N ARG A 193 11.29 14.41 -2.65
CA ARG A 193 12.25 13.41 -2.19
C ARG A 193 11.76 12.72 -0.92
N LEU A 194 11.79 11.40 -0.95
CA LEU A 194 11.45 10.52 0.17
C LEU A 194 12.69 9.81 0.69
N LYS A 195 12.60 9.31 1.93
CA LYS A 195 13.57 8.36 2.49
C LYS A 195 13.63 7.08 1.65
N HIS A 196 12.45 6.61 1.25
CA HIS A 196 12.25 5.47 0.38
C HIS A 196 11.04 5.70 -0.53
N PHE A 197 10.99 5.09 -1.70
CA PHE A 197 10.03 5.49 -2.73
C PHE A 197 8.59 5.00 -2.50
N ALA A 198 8.39 3.93 -1.73
CA ALA A 198 7.07 3.42 -1.36
C ALA A 198 7.16 2.75 0.01
N TYR A 199 6.21 3.04 0.90
CA TYR A 199 6.16 2.41 2.22
C TYR A 199 4.79 2.61 2.87
N ALA A 200 4.40 1.67 3.72
CA ALA A 200 3.18 1.74 4.51
C ALA A 200 3.46 1.45 6.00
N ASN A 201 2.64 2.05 6.86
CA ASN A 201 2.59 1.61 8.25
C ASN A 201 1.85 0.28 8.33
N LEU A 202 2.44 -0.69 9.03
CA LEU A 202 1.79 -1.95 9.32
C LEU A 202 0.51 -1.67 10.14
N ARG A 203 -0.65 -2.16 9.68
CA ARG A 203 -1.99 -1.87 10.27
C ARG A 203 -2.46 -0.41 10.07
N GLY A 204 -1.90 0.28 9.08
CA GLY A 204 -2.25 1.65 8.76
C GLY A 204 -1.67 2.68 9.75
N PRO A 205 -2.10 3.95 9.68
CA PRO A 205 -3.18 4.47 8.85
C PRO A 205 -2.74 4.94 7.47
N ARG A 206 -1.44 4.86 7.12
CA ARG A 206 -0.91 5.51 5.92
C ARG A 206 -0.03 4.63 5.04
N LEU A 207 -0.07 4.98 3.76
CA LEU A 207 0.84 4.56 2.70
C LEU A 207 1.39 5.83 2.04
N VAL A 208 2.69 5.88 1.76
CA VAL A 208 3.31 6.97 0.97
C VAL A 208 4.01 6.38 -0.23
N MET A 209 3.88 7.06 -1.37
CA MET A 209 4.51 6.65 -2.61
C MET A 209 5.01 7.83 -3.43
N HIS A 210 6.22 7.69 -3.98
CA HIS A 210 6.80 8.61 -4.95
C HIS A 210 6.30 8.27 -6.36
N PHE A 211 5.99 9.29 -7.17
CA PHE A 211 5.47 9.11 -8.52
C PHE A 211 6.39 8.27 -9.44
N ASP A 212 7.70 8.52 -9.38
CA ASP A 212 8.66 7.88 -10.29
C ASP A 212 8.92 6.38 -10.00
N ASN A 213 8.54 5.91 -8.80
CA ASN A 213 8.62 4.51 -8.41
C ASN A 213 10.03 3.88 -8.52
N ASP A 214 11.08 4.65 -8.19
CA ASP A 214 12.51 4.24 -8.08
C ASP A 214 13.03 3.28 -9.17
N GLY A 215 12.78 3.64 -10.43
CA GLY A 215 13.25 2.87 -11.59
C GLY A 215 12.36 1.69 -11.98
N TRP A 216 11.36 1.31 -11.17
CA TRP A 216 10.29 0.41 -11.60
C TRP A 216 9.40 1.08 -12.65
N GLY A 217 9.30 2.40 -12.59
CA GLY A 217 8.50 3.22 -13.49
C GLY A 217 7.08 3.42 -12.97
N SER A 218 6.48 4.56 -13.35
CA SER A 218 5.12 4.93 -12.95
C SER A 218 4.03 3.99 -13.48
N ASN A 219 4.34 3.20 -14.52
CA ASN A 219 3.48 2.13 -15.02
C ASN A 219 3.51 0.85 -14.15
N GLN A 220 4.29 0.82 -13.06
CA GLN A 220 4.30 -0.25 -12.07
C GLN A 220 3.70 0.19 -10.73
N ILE A 221 3.12 1.40 -10.66
CA ILE A 221 2.49 1.90 -9.44
C ILE A 221 1.40 0.93 -8.97
N ASP A 222 0.62 0.34 -9.87
CA ASP A 222 -0.47 -0.58 -9.50
C ASP A 222 -0.01 -1.74 -8.61
N ARG A 223 1.10 -2.38 -8.94
CA ARG A 223 1.62 -3.53 -8.19
C ARG A 223 2.27 -3.14 -6.88
N VAL A 224 3.10 -2.11 -6.90
CA VAL A 224 3.73 -1.61 -5.67
C VAL A 224 2.65 -1.11 -4.71
N PHE A 225 1.65 -0.38 -5.21
CA PHE A 225 0.52 0.05 -4.39
C PHE A 225 -0.29 -1.11 -3.81
N ALA A 226 -0.50 -2.19 -4.58
CA ALA A 226 -1.16 -3.39 -4.08
C ALA A 226 -0.33 -4.10 -3.00
N HIS A 227 0.99 -4.17 -3.18
CA HIS A 227 1.94 -4.68 -2.19
C HIS A 227 1.90 -3.87 -0.89
N GLU A 228 2.04 -2.54 -0.97
CA GLU A 228 1.99 -1.66 0.20
C GLU A 228 0.62 -1.66 0.90
N THR A 229 -0.46 -1.84 0.13
CA THR A 229 -1.79 -2.06 0.71
C THR A 229 -1.84 -3.37 1.50
N GLY A 230 -1.05 -4.38 1.16
CA GLY A 230 -0.89 -5.59 1.97
C GLY A 230 -0.38 -5.30 3.38
N HIS A 231 0.63 -4.44 3.50
CA HIS A 231 1.17 -3.98 4.79
C HIS A 231 0.13 -3.23 5.64
N ILE A 232 -0.74 -2.41 5.00
CA ILE A 232 -1.88 -1.78 5.69
C ILE A 232 -2.77 -2.82 6.38
N PHE A 233 -2.92 -4.00 5.79
CA PHE A 233 -3.69 -5.13 6.34
C PHE A 233 -2.82 -6.22 6.98
N GLN A 234 -1.62 -5.85 7.42
CA GLN A 234 -0.72 -6.68 8.22
C GLN A 234 -0.17 -7.93 7.50
N ALA A 235 -0.07 -7.90 6.17
CA ALA A 235 0.74 -8.86 5.43
C ALA A 235 2.23 -8.43 5.48
N PRO A 236 3.16 -9.32 5.86
CA PRO A 236 4.60 -9.02 5.84
C PRO A 236 5.20 -9.22 4.45
N ASP A 237 6.41 -8.74 4.26
CA ASP A 237 7.22 -9.09 3.09
C ASP A 237 7.64 -10.56 3.09
N GLU A 238 7.71 -11.14 1.90
CA GLU A 238 7.98 -12.57 1.71
C GLU A 238 9.28 -12.83 0.90
N TYR A 239 9.99 -11.78 0.50
CA TYR A 239 11.28 -11.86 -0.20
C TYR A 239 12.48 -11.80 0.76
N ALA A 240 13.64 -12.34 0.35
CA ALA A 240 14.77 -12.54 1.27
C ALA A 240 15.46 -11.22 1.64
N GLY A 241 15.50 -10.28 0.71
CA GLY A 241 16.06 -8.94 0.94
C GLY A 241 15.33 -8.12 2.02
N ALA A 242 14.08 -8.48 2.34
CA ALA A 242 13.33 -7.92 3.47
C ALA A 242 13.58 -8.66 4.80
N ASN A 243 14.56 -9.58 4.84
CA ASN A 243 14.86 -10.42 5.99
C ASN A 243 13.60 -11.06 6.61
N CYS A 244 12.72 -11.55 5.73
CA CYS A 244 11.48 -12.19 6.14
C CYS A 244 11.76 -13.34 7.12
N ASN A 245 10.80 -13.68 7.97
CA ASN A 245 10.91 -14.85 8.85
C ASN A 245 9.69 -15.75 8.71
N CYS A 246 9.86 -17.08 8.75
CA CYS A 246 8.74 -18.03 8.67
C CYS A 246 7.86 -18.10 9.93
N GLY A 247 8.16 -17.28 10.93
CA GLY A 247 7.37 -17.15 12.15
C GLY A 247 6.46 -15.94 12.11
N GLY A 248 6.37 -15.28 13.26
CA GLY A 248 5.53 -14.11 13.47
C GLY A 248 4.04 -14.45 13.56
N SER A 249 3.25 -13.40 13.74
CA SER A 249 1.79 -13.46 13.84
C SER A 249 1.24 -12.31 13.02
N TRP A 250 0.75 -12.64 11.82
CA TRP A 250 0.40 -11.67 10.79
C TRP A 250 -1.07 -11.77 10.41
N GLY A 251 -1.66 -10.63 10.05
CA GLY A 251 -3.08 -10.51 9.77
C GLY A 251 -4.01 -10.82 10.96
N ILE A 252 -5.31 -10.74 10.69
CA ILE A 252 -6.36 -11.04 11.68
C ILE A 252 -6.33 -12.49 12.20
N PHE A 253 -5.74 -13.41 11.44
CA PHE A 253 -5.65 -14.82 11.82
C PHE A 253 -4.35 -15.16 12.57
N GLY A 254 -3.44 -14.19 12.75
CA GLY A 254 -2.14 -14.44 13.39
C GLY A 254 -1.33 -15.53 12.69
N ALA A 255 -1.43 -15.59 11.36
CA ALA A 255 -0.80 -16.65 10.57
C ALA A 255 0.71 -16.39 10.46
N PRO A 256 1.56 -17.43 10.51
CA PRO A 256 2.98 -17.29 10.23
C PRO A 256 3.21 -16.89 8.76
N ASN A 257 4.36 -16.31 8.46
CA ASN A 257 4.75 -16.03 7.08
C ASN A 257 5.35 -17.28 6.42
N SER A 258 4.50 -18.26 6.12
CA SER A 258 4.92 -19.55 5.56
C SER A 258 5.50 -19.49 4.15
N ASN A 259 5.43 -18.35 3.46
CA ASN A 259 5.99 -18.17 2.11
C ASN A 259 7.31 -17.36 2.09
N CYS A 260 7.85 -17.03 3.27
CA CYS A 260 9.12 -16.32 3.38
C CYS A 260 10.26 -17.04 2.64
N ALA A 261 10.94 -16.32 1.75
CA ALA A 261 12.04 -16.82 0.93
C ALA A 261 13.21 -17.44 1.68
N LEU A 262 13.47 -16.99 2.92
CA LEU A 262 14.61 -17.47 3.71
C LEU A 262 14.44 -18.89 4.27
N CYS A 263 13.22 -19.43 4.28
CA CYS A 263 12.93 -20.69 4.98
C CYS A 263 11.80 -21.52 4.38
N ALA A 264 10.94 -20.95 3.53
CA ALA A 264 9.99 -21.73 2.77
C ALA A 264 10.71 -22.68 1.80
N PRO A 265 10.22 -23.91 1.60
CA PRO A 265 10.79 -24.83 0.61
C PRO A 265 10.96 -24.17 -0.76
N ASN A 266 12.11 -24.35 -1.39
CA ASN A 266 12.48 -23.74 -2.67
C ASN A 266 12.40 -22.19 -2.70
N GLY A 267 12.46 -21.53 -1.54
CA GLY A 267 12.38 -20.07 -1.44
C GLY A 267 10.97 -19.50 -1.57
N GLY A 268 9.94 -20.34 -1.41
CA GLY A 268 8.53 -19.95 -1.53
C GLY A 268 8.03 -19.86 -2.97
N VAL A 269 6.76 -19.52 -3.13
CA VAL A 269 6.10 -19.30 -4.43
C VAL A 269 5.95 -17.81 -4.71
N LYS A 270 5.83 -17.43 -5.99
CA LYS A 270 5.57 -16.04 -6.37
C LYS A 270 4.25 -15.55 -5.80
N CYS A 271 4.26 -14.32 -5.30
CA CYS A 271 3.08 -13.61 -4.83
C CYS A 271 3.36 -12.10 -4.78
N ILE A 272 2.31 -11.31 -4.57
CA ILE A 272 2.41 -9.85 -4.50
C ILE A 272 3.28 -9.35 -3.33
N MET A 273 3.41 -10.12 -2.24
CA MET A 273 4.30 -9.77 -1.12
C MET A 273 5.75 -10.21 -1.32
N LYS A 274 6.06 -10.93 -2.41
CA LYS A 274 7.41 -11.45 -2.72
C LYS A 274 8.00 -10.87 -4.01
N SER A 275 7.18 -10.61 -5.01
CA SER A 275 7.63 -10.33 -6.38
C SER A 275 6.68 -9.40 -7.12
N ASN A 276 7.21 -8.76 -8.17
CA ASN A 276 6.50 -7.93 -9.15
C ASN A 276 5.56 -8.74 -10.05
N ASP A 277 4.61 -9.44 -9.46
CA ASP A 277 3.74 -10.39 -10.13
C ASP A 277 2.29 -10.26 -9.63
N TRP A 278 1.33 -10.54 -10.50
CA TRP A 278 -0.10 -10.61 -10.14
C TRP A 278 -0.45 -12.01 -9.64
N GLN A 279 0.27 -12.46 -8.61
CA GLN A 279 0.03 -13.74 -7.97
C GLN A 279 -0.29 -13.54 -6.48
N MET A 280 -1.11 -14.43 -5.94
CA MET A 280 -1.55 -14.39 -4.55
C MET A 280 -1.37 -15.78 -3.93
N CYS A 281 -0.41 -15.93 -3.02
CA CYS A 281 -0.14 -17.19 -2.33
C CYS A 281 -1.08 -17.37 -1.12
N ASP A 282 -1.16 -18.59 -0.60
CA ASP A 282 -2.00 -18.90 0.56
C ASP A 282 -1.57 -18.18 1.84
N ALA A 283 -0.28 -17.86 1.99
CA ALA A 283 0.22 -17.09 3.13
C ALA A 283 -0.37 -15.68 3.11
N THR A 284 -0.17 -14.94 2.02
CA THR A 284 -0.73 -13.60 1.85
C THR A 284 -2.26 -13.58 1.96
N ARG A 285 -2.99 -14.58 1.40
CA ARG A 285 -4.45 -14.70 1.58
C ARG A 285 -4.85 -14.72 3.06
N LYS A 286 -4.13 -15.50 3.87
CA LYS A 286 -4.36 -15.57 5.33
C LYS A 286 -4.05 -14.24 6.01
N HIS A 287 -2.96 -13.57 5.64
CA HIS A 287 -2.59 -12.29 6.25
C HIS A 287 -3.59 -11.18 5.93
N LEU A 288 -4.05 -11.08 4.68
CA LEU A 288 -5.11 -10.15 4.27
C LEU A 288 -6.47 -10.49 4.91
N GLY A 289 -6.60 -11.68 5.48
CA GLY A 289 -7.80 -12.18 6.10
C GLY A 289 -8.87 -12.55 5.06
N TYR A 290 -8.50 -13.01 3.89
CA TYR A 290 -9.46 -13.58 2.94
C TYR A 290 -10.03 -14.88 3.52
N SER A 291 -11.36 -14.97 3.65
CA SER A 291 -11.98 -16.19 4.19
C SER A 291 -11.86 -17.31 3.17
N GLU A 292 -11.29 -18.42 3.66
CA GLU A 292 -10.99 -19.71 3.03
C GLU A 292 -9.67 -19.79 2.24
N ALA A 293 -8.58 -20.06 2.96
CA ALA A 293 -7.49 -20.84 2.39
C ALA A 293 -8.01 -22.28 2.19
N PRO A 294 -7.89 -22.90 1.00
CA PRO A 294 -8.26 -24.29 0.82
C PRO A 294 -7.27 -25.17 1.60
N GLY A 295 -7.74 -25.93 2.58
CA GLY A 295 -6.89 -26.90 3.29
C GLY A 295 -7.18 -27.09 4.78
N GLY A 296 -8.45 -27.31 5.15
CA GLY A 296 -8.81 -27.89 6.43
C GLY A 296 -9.55 -29.21 6.16
N ALA A 297 -8.96 -30.33 6.59
CA ALA A 297 -9.51 -31.66 6.39
C ALA A 297 -11.01 -31.73 6.74
N GLN A 298 -11.79 -32.36 5.87
CA GLN A 298 -13.09 -32.89 6.24
C GLN A 298 -12.89 -33.80 7.45
N SER A 299 -13.46 -33.38 8.58
CA SER A 299 -13.71 -34.25 9.71
C SER A 299 -14.67 -35.34 9.25
N VAL A 300 -14.11 -36.51 8.92
CA VAL A 300 -14.86 -37.75 8.80
C VAL A 300 -15.20 -38.17 10.23
N LEU A 301 -16.47 -38.01 10.62
CA LEU A 301 -17.03 -38.74 11.74
C LEU A 301 -17.96 -39.80 11.18
N SER A 302 -17.45 -41.04 11.23
CA SER A 302 -18.22 -42.26 11.43
C SER A 302 -18.91 -42.26 12.78
#